data_AF-A0A941NGP5-F1
#
_entry.id   AF-A0A941NGP5-F1
#
_cell.length_a   1.000
_cell.length_b   1.000
_cell.length_c   1.000
_cell.angle_alpha   90.00
_cell.angle_beta   90.00
_cell.angle_gamma   90.00
#
_symmetry.space_group_name_H-M   'P 1'
#
loop_
_entity.id
_entity.type
_entity.pdbx_description
1 polymer ?
#
loop_
_entity_poly.entity_id
_entity_poly.type
_entity_poly.pdbx_seq_one_letter_code
_entity_poly.pdbx_strand_id
1 'polypeptide(L)'
;MKKKTKIAPDTPDDENPEWTARDFAEAKRVWEIPELAHLSKRKPGERGPQKAPTKQQVTLRLDRDVIDRFRSTGSGWQSRINEVLRKAKVG
;
A
#
# COMPACT_ATOMS: atom_id res chain seq x y z
N MET A 1 21.78 -13.69 -16.12
CA MET A 1 20.81 -13.29 -15.07
C MET A 1 20.41 -14.53 -14.28
N LYS A 2 20.74 -14.62 -12.99
CA LYS A 2 20.38 -15.77 -12.16
C LYS A 2 18.85 -15.76 -11.97
N LYS A 3 18.18 -16.86 -12.33
CA LYS A 3 16.74 -17.03 -12.13
C LYS A 3 16.48 -16.92 -10.62
N LYS A 4 15.67 -15.95 -10.17
CA LYS A 4 15.19 -15.92 -8.79
C LYS A 4 14.33 -17.17 -8.62
N THR A 5 14.81 -18.15 -7.86
CA THR A 5 13.98 -19.27 -7.41
C THR A 5 12.79 -18.67 -6.69
N LYS A 6 11.58 -18.90 -7.20
CA LYS A 6 10.35 -18.56 -6.47
C LYS A 6 10.30 -19.49 -5.27
N ILE A 7 10.75 -19.00 -4.11
CA ILE A 7 10.47 -19.65 -2.84
C ILE A 7 8.95 -19.60 -2.69
N ALA A 8 8.32 -20.76 -2.49
CA ALA A 8 6.91 -20.81 -2.19
C ALA A 8 6.69 -20.07 -0.86
N PRO A 9 5.64 -19.23 -0.73
CA PRO A 9 5.52 -18.24 0.34
C PRO A 9 5.57 -18.82 1.77
N ASP A 10 5.34 -20.12 1.93
CA ASP A 10 5.20 -20.80 3.22
C ASP A 10 6.18 -21.99 3.36
N THR A 11 7.41 -21.89 2.82
CA THR A 11 8.42 -22.94 3.02
C THR A 11 9.33 -22.57 4.20
N PRO A 12 9.36 -23.38 5.28
CA PRO A 12 10.29 -23.14 6.39
C PRO A 12 11.74 -23.25 5.93
N ASP A 13 12.60 -22.40 6.48
CA ASP A 13 14.04 -22.45 6.26
C ASP A 13 14.80 -22.21 7.58
N ASP A 14 16.13 -22.24 7.52
CA ASP A 14 16.98 -22.10 8.71
C ASP A 14 16.87 -20.70 9.36
N GLU A 15 16.49 -19.65 8.62
CA GLU A 15 16.29 -18.29 9.13
C GLU A 15 14.84 -18.01 9.55
N ASN A 16 13.88 -18.80 9.04
CA ASN A 16 12.45 -18.69 9.30
C ASN A 16 11.83 -20.09 9.51
N PRO A 17 12.12 -20.74 10.65
CA PRO A 17 11.52 -22.01 11.01
C PRO A 17 10.04 -21.85 11.39
N GLU A 18 9.30 -22.96 11.35
CA GLU A 18 7.92 -23.00 11.86
C GLU A 18 7.88 -22.68 13.36
N TRP A 19 6.91 -21.86 13.76
CA TRP A 19 6.71 -21.53 15.16
C TRP A 19 6.15 -22.73 15.93
N THR A 20 6.82 -23.10 17.02
CA THR A 20 6.38 -24.15 17.94
C THR A 20 5.50 -23.59 19.05
N ALA A 21 4.81 -24.48 19.78
CA ALA A 21 4.04 -24.07 20.96
C ALA A 21 4.88 -23.36 22.03
N ARG A 22 6.19 -23.65 22.08
CA ARG A 22 7.14 -22.97 22.97
C ARG A 22 7.35 -21.52 22.55
N ASP A 23 7.48 -21.24 21.26
CA ASP A 23 7.68 -19.89 20.75
C ASP A 23 6.49 -18.99 21.08
N PHE A 24 5.26 -19.52 20.98
CA PHE A 24 4.06 -18.80 21.42
C PHE A 24 4.01 -18.58 22.93
N ALA A 25 4.50 -19.52 23.73
CA ALA A 25 4.54 -19.40 25.19
C ALA A 25 5.58 -18.36 25.65
N GLU A 26 6.68 -18.21 24.91
CA GLU A 26 7.74 -17.24 25.19
C GLU A 26 7.50 -15.87 24.52
N ALA A 27 6.51 -15.76 23.63
CA ALA A 27 6.18 -14.54 22.92
C ALA A 27 5.78 -13.41 23.88
N LYS A 28 6.45 -12.26 23.74
CA LYS A 28 6.20 -11.06 24.55
C LYS A 28 5.36 -10.05 23.79
N ARG A 29 4.58 -9.26 24.52
CA ARG A 29 3.85 -8.15 23.91
C ARG A 29 4.84 -7.04 23.55
N VAL A 30 4.59 -6.30 22.46
CA VAL A 30 5.55 -5.32 21.95
C VAL A 30 5.83 -4.16 22.94
N TRP A 31 4.94 -3.91 23.91
CA TRP A 31 5.16 -2.94 25.01
C TRP A 31 5.98 -3.49 26.18
N GLU A 32 6.16 -4.81 26.29
CA GLU A 32 7.03 -5.44 27.29
C GLU A 32 8.49 -5.45 26.84
N ILE A 33 8.77 -5.01 25.60
CA ILE A 33 10.10 -4.87 25.01
C ILE A 33 10.46 -3.38 24.99
N PRO A 34 11.32 -2.88 25.90
CA PRO A 34 11.58 -1.44 26.05
C PRO A 34 12.01 -0.74 24.76
N GLU A 35 12.85 -1.38 23.95
CA GLU A 35 13.32 -0.82 22.66
C GLU A 35 12.17 -0.62 21.65
N LEU A 36 11.14 -1.46 21.72
CA LEU A 36 10.02 -1.49 20.78
C LEU A 36 8.73 -0.88 21.34
N ALA A 37 8.72 -0.46 22.61
CA ALA A 37 7.54 0.07 23.27
C ALA A 37 6.91 1.27 22.52
N HIS A 38 7.73 2.04 21.79
CA HIS A 38 7.28 3.15 20.95
C HIS A 38 6.35 2.73 19.79
N LEU A 39 6.38 1.46 19.36
CA LEU A 39 5.50 0.91 18.31
C LEU A 39 4.08 0.63 18.83
N SER A 40 3.92 0.45 20.15
CA SER A 40 2.62 0.21 20.80
C SER A 40 1.69 1.43 20.78
N LYS A 41 2.16 2.59 20.28
CA LYS A 41 1.40 3.84 20.25
C LYS A 41 0.24 3.84 19.25
N ARG A 42 0.12 2.83 18.39
CA ARG A 42 -0.91 2.75 17.34
C ARG A 42 -1.98 1.74 17.72
N LYS A 43 -3.24 2.11 17.53
CA LYS A 43 -4.34 1.17 17.71
C LYS A 43 -4.30 0.10 16.61
N PRO A 44 -4.67 -1.17 16.88
CA PRO A 44 -4.89 -2.15 15.84
C PRO A 44 -5.84 -1.60 14.76
N GLY A 45 -5.44 -1.64 13.49
CA GLY A 45 -6.19 -1.07 12.37
C GLY A 45 -5.89 0.41 12.04
N GLU A 46 -5.07 1.09 12.85
CA GLU A 46 -4.67 2.47 12.57
C GLU A 46 -3.54 2.50 11.52
N ARG A 47 -3.90 2.95 10.31
CA ARG A 47 -2.92 3.16 9.25
C ARG A 47 -2.01 4.33 9.63
N GLY A 48 -0.71 4.18 9.41
CA GLY A 48 0.23 5.28 9.64
C GLY A 48 -0.15 6.54 8.84
N PRO A 49 0.29 7.73 9.27
CA PRO A 49 -0.05 8.98 8.59
C PRO A 49 0.25 8.90 7.09
N GLN A 50 -0.77 9.18 6.27
CA GLN A 50 -0.67 9.14 4.82
C GLN A 50 0.27 10.27 4.35
N LYS A 51 1.55 9.95 4.10
CA LYS A 51 2.60 10.92 3.75
C LYS A 51 2.51 11.48 2.31
N ALA A 52 1.60 11.00 1.48
CA ALA A 52 1.47 11.45 0.08
C ALA A 52 0.44 12.57 -0.05
N PRO A 53 0.66 13.59 -0.92
CA PRO A 53 -0.34 14.61 -1.20
C PRO A 53 -1.64 13.95 -1.64
N THR A 54 -2.71 14.25 -0.91
CA THR A 54 -4.03 13.68 -1.17
C THR A 54 -4.59 14.25 -2.47
N LYS A 55 -5.16 13.38 -3.30
CA LYS A 55 -5.99 13.85 -4.43
C LYS A 55 -7.14 14.66 -3.84
N GLN A 56 -7.33 15.89 -4.31
CA GLN A 56 -8.48 16.69 -3.89
C GLN A 56 -9.68 16.36 -4.78
N GLN A 57 -10.81 16.02 -4.16
CA GLN A 57 -12.07 15.88 -4.88
C GLN A 57 -12.60 17.29 -5.18
N VAL A 58 -12.77 17.60 -6.46
CA VAL A 58 -13.33 18.86 -6.94
C VAL A 58 -14.45 18.59 -7.92
N THR A 59 -15.44 19.49 -8.00
CA THR A 59 -16.50 19.43 -9.01
C THR A 59 -16.01 20.13 -10.28
N LEU A 60 -15.54 19.37 -11.26
CA LEU A 60 -15.12 19.85 -12.58
C LEU A 60 -16.07 19.31 -13.66
N ARG A 61 -16.53 20.18 -14.56
CA ARG A 61 -17.26 19.77 -15.76
C ARG A 61 -16.27 19.61 -16.91
N LEU A 62 -16.34 18.48 -17.59
CA LEU A 62 -15.57 18.16 -18.78
C LEU A 62 -16.54 17.83 -19.91
N ASP A 63 -16.10 18.03 -21.15
CA ASP A 63 -16.90 17.66 -22.31
C ASP A 63 -17.22 16.16 -22.32
N ARG A 64 -18.41 15.82 -22.84
CA ARG A 64 -18.93 14.46 -22.81
C ARG A 64 -18.05 13.48 -23.59
N ASP A 65 -17.57 13.90 -24.77
CA ASP A 65 -16.68 13.12 -25.63
C ASP A 65 -15.35 12.80 -24.96
N VAL A 66 -14.79 13.73 -24.18
CA VAL A 66 -13.60 13.51 -23.36
C VAL A 66 -13.86 12.41 -22.34
N ILE A 67 -14.97 12.49 -21.59
CA ILE A 67 -15.32 11.49 -20.58
C ILE A 67 -15.52 10.11 -21.23
N ASP A 68 -16.28 10.04 -22.33
CA ASP A 68 -16.58 8.80 -23.04
C ASP A 68 -15.30 8.14 -23.59
N ARG A 69 -14.37 8.94 -24.15
CA ARG A 69 -13.07 8.46 -24.62
C ARG A 69 -12.20 7.88 -23.51
N PHE A 70 -12.19 8.50 -22.32
CA PHE A 70 -11.42 7.94 -21.21
C PHE A 70 -12.11 6.70 -20.62
N ARG A 71 -13.44 6.71 -20.44
CA ARG A 71 -14.18 5.56 -19.91
C ARG A 71 -14.01 4.30 -20.74
N SER A 72 -13.92 4.41 -22.06
CA SER A 72 -13.69 3.26 -22.95
C SER A 72 -12.31 2.59 -22.73
N THR A 73 -11.35 3.27 -22.09
CA THR A 73 -10.05 2.68 -21.70
C THR A 73 -10.15 1.74 -20.48
N GLY A 74 -11.35 1.54 -19.94
CA GLY A 74 -11.63 0.60 -18.85
C GLY A 74 -11.16 1.10 -17.48
N SER A 75 -10.89 0.15 -16.57
CA SER A 75 -10.46 0.47 -15.20
C SER A 75 -9.23 1.38 -15.20
N GLY A 76 -9.23 2.37 -14.31
CA GLY A 76 -8.15 3.35 -14.19
C GLY A 76 -8.26 4.57 -15.12
N TRP A 77 -9.36 4.73 -15.85
CA TRP A 77 -9.55 5.90 -16.73
C TRP A 77 -9.44 7.25 -15.99
N GLN A 78 -9.90 7.32 -14.73
CA GLN A 78 -9.77 8.51 -13.88
C GLN A 78 -8.30 8.84 -13.55
N SER A 79 -7.45 7.82 -13.40
CA SER A 79 -6.00 8.05 -13.22
C SER A 79 -5.36 8.56 -14.51
N ARG A 80 -5.75 7.98 -15.67
CA ARG A 80 -5.24 8.42 -16.98
C ARG A 80 -5.61 9.87 -17.30
N ILE A 81 -6.87 10.28 -17.08
CA ILE A 81 -7.26 11.67 -17.32
C ILE A 81 -6.52 12.63 -16.39
N ASN A 82 -6.32 12.25 -15.13
CA ASN A 82 -5.53 13.04 -14.18
C ASN A 82 -4.05 13.17 -14.61
N GLU A 83 -3.44 12.13 -15.20
CA GLU A 83 -2.09 12.22 -15.76
C GLU A 83 -1.99 13.17 -16.96
N VAL A 84 -3.03 13.20 -17.81
CA VAL A 84 -3.11 14.16 -18.91
C VAL A 84 -3.22 15.59 -18.38
N LEU A 85 -4.08 15.83 -17.40
CA LEU A 85 -4.23 17.15 -16.77
C LEU A 85 -2.93 17.62 -16.10
N ARG A 86 -2.12 16.72 -15.53
CA ARG A 86 -0.80 17.06 -14.96
C ARG A 86 0.22 17.53 -16.00
N LYS A 87 0.09 17.07 -17.25
CA LYS A 87 1.00 17.44 -18.35
C LYS A 87 0.54 18.70 -19.08
N ALA A 88 -0.70 19.14 -18.87
CA ALA A 88 -1.22 20.37 -19.45
C ALA A 88 -0.42 21.56 -18.90
N LYS A 89 0.01 22.45 -19.80
CA LYS A 89 0.58 23.74 -19.39
C LYS A 89 -0.58 24.65 -19.04
N VAL A 90 -0.59 25.15 -17.81
CA VAL A 90 -1.44 26.27 -17.43
C VAL A 90 -0.68 27.53 -17.84
N GLY A 91 -1.34 28.42 -18.59
CA GLY A 91 -0.76 29.66 -19.10
C GLY A 91 -0.36 30.63 -18.00
#